data_AF-A0A0P0RNS9-F1
#
_entry.id   AF-A0A0P0RNS9-F1
#
_cell.length_a   1.000
_cell.length_b   1.000
_cell.length_c   1.000
_cell.angle_alpha   90.00
_cell.angle_beta   90.00
_cell.angle_gamma   90.00
#
_symmetry.space_group_name_H-M   'P 1'
#
loop_
_entity.id
_entity.type
_entity.pdbx_description
1 polymer ?
#
loop_
_entity_poly.entity_id
_entity_poly.type
_entity_poly.pdbx_seq_one_letter_code
_entity_poly.pdbx_strand_id
1 'polypeptide(L)' 'MGNAHSALAEHMARGISQANGDLAGEPLIDAEIVGRSVAYMANLPLDANALFHTVTATKCRLSGGG' A
#
# COMPACT_ATOMS: atom_id res chain seq x y z
N MET A 1 -2.27 2.38 4.47
CA MET A 1 -1.23 1.85 3.56
C MET A 1 -1.44 0.35 3.43
N GLY A 2 -1.56 -0.19 2.22
CA GLY A 2 -1.93 -1.59 2.01
C GLY A 2 -0.73 -2.54 1.92
N ASN A 3 0.14 -2.34 0.93
CA ASN A 3 1.12 -3.35 0.49
C ASN A 3 2.56 -2.78 0.37
N ALA A 4 3.03 -2.07 1.40
CA ALA A 4 4.38 -1.47 1.37
C ALA A 4 5.48 -2.54 1.48
N HIS A 5 6.48 -2.48 0.59
CA HIS A 5 7.59 -3.41 0.57
C HIS A 5 8.41 -3.27 1.85
N SER A 6 8.34 -4.30 2.69
CA SER A 6 8.96 -4.37 4.00
C SER A 6 9.24 -5.84 4.32
N ALA A 7 10.11 -6.10 5.30
CA ALA A 7 10.38 -7.48 5.76
C ALA A 7 9.09 -8.23 6.13
N LEU A 8 8.08 -7.52 6.66
CA LEU A 8 6.78 -8.09 6.97
C LEU A 8 5.97 -8.41 5.71
N ALA A 9 6.07 -7.64 4.62
CA ALA A 9 5.28 -7.82 3.40
C ALA A 9 5.95 -8.73 2.34
N GLU A 10 7.21 -9.14 2.53
CA GLU A 10 7.90 -10.00 1.56
C GLU A 10 7.18 -11.32 1.28
N HIS A 11 6.50 -11.89 2.27
CA HIS A 11 5.73 -13.11 2.08
C HIS A 11 4.51 -12.90 1.18
N MET A 12 3.96 -11.69 1.12
CA MET A 12 2.87 -11.33 0.21
C MET A 12 3.31 -11.39 -1.25
N ALA A 13 4.55 -11.01 -1.56
CA ALA A 13 5.12 -11.17 -2.89
C ALA A 13 5.36 -12.65 -3.26
N ARG A 14 5.64 -13.51 -2.27
CA ARG A 14 5.84 -14.96 -2.48
C ARG A 14 4.53 -15.72 -2.69
N GLY A 15 3.40 -15.14 -2.29
CA GLY A 15 2.07 -15.68 -2.52
C GLY A 15 1.24 -15.71 -1.25
N ILE A 16 0.04 -15.13 -1.31
CA ILE A 16 -0.98 -15.23 -0.28
C ILE A 16 -2.33 -15.61 -0.89
N SER A 17 -3.22 -16.17 -0.06
CA SER A 17 -4.55 -16.56 -0.49
C SER A 17 -5.34 -15.33 -0.95
N GLN A 18 -5.83 -15.37 -2.17
CA GLN A 18 -6.59 -14.32 -2.81
C GLN A 18 -8.10 -14.51 -2.57
N ALA A 19 -8.89 -13.49 -2.89
CA ALA A 19 -10.35 -13.54 -2.71
C ALA A 19 -11.05 -14.64 -3.54
N ASN A 20 -10.43 -15.11 -4.62
CA ASN A 20 -10.92 -16.23 -5.43
C ASN A 20 -10.45 -17.61 -4.91
N GLY A 21 -9.71 -17.65 -3.80
CA GLY A 21 -9.18 -18.87 -3.18
C GLY A 21 -7.82 -19.33 -3.72
N ASP A 22 -7.28 -18.67 -4.76
CA ASP A 22 -5.97 -19.03 -5.32
C ASP A 22 -4.81 -18.44 -4.51
N LEU A 23 -3.66 -19.12 -4.50
CA LEU A 23 -2.42 -18.55 -4.01
C LEU A 23 -1.74 -17.77 -5.14
N ALA A 24 -1.63 -16.45 -4.98
CA ALA A 24 -0.91 -15.60 -5.92
C ALA A 24 -0.09 -14.54 -5.20
N GLY A 25 1.04 -14.14 -5.81
CA GLY A 25 1.87 -13.06 -5.30
C GLY A 25 1.17 -11.71 -5.46
N GLU A 26 1.12 -10.93 -4.39
CA GLU A 26 0.58 -9.57 -4.44
C GLU A 26 1.65 -8.56 -4.87
N PRO A 27 1.29 -7.60 -5.75
CA PRO A 27 2.18 -6.50 -6.07
C PRO A 27 2.39 -5.60 -4.85
N LEU A 28 3.65 -5.29 -4.58
CA LEU A 28 4.07 -4.41 -3.49
C LEU A 28 4.38 -3.01 -4.02
N ILE A 29 4.17 -2.00 -3.18
CA ILE A 29 4.62 -0.63 -3.42
C ILE A 29 5.93 -0.37 -2.67
N ASP A 30 6.84 0.40 -3.25
CA ASP A 30 8.06 0.82 -2.56
C ASP A 30 7.73 1.57 -1.25
N ALA A 31 8.40 1.19 -0.15
CA ALA A 31 8.27 1.87 1.13
C ALA A 31 8.71 3.33 1.08
N GLU A 32 9.63 3.71 0.17
CA GLU A 32 10.02 5.11 -0.02
C GLU A 32 8.81 5.97 -0.43
N ILE A 33 7.93 5.44 -1.29
CA ILE A 33 6.71 6.14 -1.72
C ILE A 33 5.78 6.38 -0.52
N VAL A 34 5.68 5.40 0.38
CA VAL A 34 4.93 5.54 1.63
C VAL A 34 5.56 6.60 2.53
N GLY A 35 6.89 6.62 2.66
CA GLY A 35 7.60 7.65 3.42
C GLY A 35 7.35 9.05 2.88
N ARG A 36 7.38 9.22 1.55
CA ARG A 36 7.04 10.48 0.89
C ARG A 36 5.60 10.92 1.13
N SER A 37 4.66 9.98 1.16
CA SER A 37 3.26 10.27 1.49
C SER A 37 3.10 10.79 2.92
N VAL A 38 3.81 10.19 3.89
CA VAL A 38 3.80 10.66 5.28
C VAL A 38 4.47 12.03 5.39
N ALA A 39 5.59 12.24 4.71
CA ALA A 39 6.27 13.53 4.68
C ALA A 39 5.37 14.64 4.09
N TYR A 40 4.59 14.34 3.05
CA TYR A 40 3.59 15.26 2.51
C TYR A 40 2.55 15.66 3.57
N MET A 41 1.97 14.68 4.27
CA MET A 41 0.99 14.95 5.33
C MET A 41 1.59 15.76 6.48
N ALA A 42 2.84 15.51 6.84
CA ALA A 42 3.55 16.23 7.90
C ALA A 42 3.92 17.68 7.53
N ASN A 43 4.00 18.00 6.23
CA ASN A 43 4.30 19.35 5.74
C ASN A 43 3.05 20.20 5.47
N LEU A 44 1.84 19.69 5.79
CA LEU A 44 0.63 20.49 5.68
C LEU A 44 0.62 21.62 6.72
N PRO A 45 0.03 22.79 6.38
CA PRO A 45 -0.17 23.85 7.36
C PRO A 45 -1.10 23.37 8.48
N LEU A 46 -0.99 23.98 9.67
CA LEU A 46 -1.68 23.53 10.89
C LEU A 46 -3.22 23.57 10.81
N ASP A 47 -3.76 24.32 9.85
CA ASP A 47 -5.19 24.41 9.55
C ASP A 47 -5.68 23.34 8.57
N ALA A 48 -4.78 22.53 8.02
CA ALA A 48 -5.08 21.47 7.06
C ALA A 48 -4.79 20.08 7.64
N ASN A 49 -5.71 19.13 7.41
CA ASN A 49 -5.56 17.76 7.86
C ASN A 49 -5.96 16.77 6.75
N ALA A 50 -5.12 15.76 6.54
CA ALA A 50 -5.42 14.61 5.72
C ALA A 50 -5.92 13.46 6.60
N LEU A 51 -7.23 13.46 6.92
CA LEU A 51 -7.86 12.49 7.82
C LEU A 51 -7.71 11.03 7.36
N PHE A 52 -7.74 10.80 6.05
CA PHE A 52 -7.55 9.48 5.46
C PHE A 52 -6.66 9.58 4.22
N HIS A 53 -5.64 8.73 4.15
CA HIS A 53 -4.72 8.65 3.02
C HIS A 53 -4.41 7.18 2.73
N THR A 54 -4.87 6.68 1.59
CA THR A 54 -4.63 5.30 1.15
C THR A 54 -3.66 5.28 -0.01
N VAL A 55 -2.45 4.77 0.23
CA VAL A 55 -1.46 4.49 -0.82
C VAL A 55 -1.31 2.97 -0.99
N THR A 56 -1.27 2.54 -2.25
CA THR A 56 -1.20 1.12 -2.64
C THR A 56 -0.48 0.96 -3.98
N ALA A 57 -0.03 -0.26 -4.28
CA ALA A 57 0.58 -0.58 -5.58
C ALA A 57 -0.47 -0.46 -6.70
N THR A 58 -0.11 0.12 -7.85
CA THR A 58 -1.05 0.39 -8.96
C THR A 58 -1.78 -0.86 -9.46
N LYS A 59 -1.12 -2.02 -9.42
CA LYS A 59 -1.70 -3.31 -9.85
C LYS A 59 -2.35 -4.09 -8.70
N CYS A 60 -2.43 -3.52 -7.49
CA CYS A 60 -3.06 -4.17 -6.35
C CYS A 60 -4.56 -4.33 -6.62
N ARG A 61 -5.04 -5.58 -6.51
CA ARG A 61 -6.43 -5.94 -6.77
C ARG A 61 -7.42 -5.33 -5.76
N LEU A 62 -6.95 -4.84 -4.62
CA LEU A 62 -7.78 -4.12 -3.66
C LEU A 62 -8.28 -2.77 -4.20
N SER A 63 -7.60 -2.19 -5.19
CA SER A 63 -7.89 -0.83 -5.69
C SER A 63 -8.33 -0.76 -7.15
N GLY A 64 -8.10 -1.83 -7.92
CA GLY A 64 -8.81 -2.07 -9.18
C GLY A 64 -9.95 -3.05 -8.90
N GLY A 65 -11.20 -2.62 -9.09
CA GLY A 65 -12.35 -3.52 -9.06
C GLY A 65 -12.08 -4.78 -9.89
N GLY A 66 -12.64 -5.90 -9.43
CA GLY A 66 -12.35 -7.26 -9.92
C GLY A 66 -12.27 -7.43 -11.42
#